data_AF-A0A9P8A3Y9-F1
#
_entry.id   AF-A0A9P8A3Y9-F1
#
_cell.length_a   1.000
_cell.length_b   1.000
_cell.length_c   1.000
_cell.angle_alpha   90.00
_cell.angle_beta   90.00
_cell.angle_gamma   90.00
#
_symmetry.space_group_name_H-M   'P 1'
#
loop_
_entity.id
_entity.type
_entity.pdbx_description
1 polymer ?
#
loop_
_entity_poly.entity_id
_entity_poly.type
_entity_poly.pdbx_seq_one_letter_code
_entity_poly.pdbx_strand_id
1 'polypeptide(L)'
;MAPPPRTRTRGKKLPPGAGATAAAAARARNAVERAPQVLDPENESGDAVNLEVDQESTDAKAWIKENVDQEVARIRATGTSIEPLAVKNFGIVVDLSRKKASAINRIEIDTRFDFKKVQQIMVSAGVPYPHKENFEYVNVLLFADSTETPMLVPYLYDTKFRTQEPLETEEENTTVATASGTESNNNTDQRPWINVKNNLTDWLLVNALHMRAKHHIDEFHDI
;
A
#
# COMPACT_ATOMS: atom_id res chain seq x y z
N MET A 1 -54.08 24.56 49.04
CA MET A 1 -54.28 25.04 47.66
C MET A 1 -54.41 23.83 46.75
N ALA A 2 -55.53 23.69 46.05
CA ALA A 2 -55.92 22.50 45.28
C ALA A 2 -55.42 22.55 43.81
N PRO A 3 -55.19 21.40 43.13
CA PRO A 3 -54.72 21.36 41.73
C PRO A 3 -55.86 21.19 40.71
N PRO A 4 -55.68 21.60 39.44
CA PRO A 4 -56.47 21.07 38.32
C PRO A 4 -55.59 20.70 37.08
N PRO A 5 -56.15 20.15 35.98
CA PRO A 5 -56.55 18.75 35.85
C PRO A 5 -55.87 18.01 34.67
N ARG A 6 -55.87 16.67 34.73
CA ARG A 6 -55.45 15.75 33.67
C ARG A 6 -56.53 15.59 32.59
N THR A 7 -56.15 15.65 31.32
CA THR A 7 -56.96 15.13 30.20
C THR A 7 -56.38 13.83 29.64
N ARG A 8 -57.30 12.95 29.26
CA ARG A 8 -57.15 11.53 29.01
C ARG A 8 -57.94 11.26 27.72
N THR A 9 -57.33 10.60 26.73
CA THR A 9 -58.07 10.07 25.58
C THR A 9 -57.61 8.65 25.24
N ARG A 10 -58.48 7.68 25.60
CA ARG A 10 -58.67 6.37 24.93
C ARG A 10 -58.97 6.64 23.44
N GLY A 11 -58.59 5.85 22.44
CA GLY A 11 -58.47 4.39 22.34
C GLY A 11 -59.56 3.86 21.39
N LYS A 12 -59.19 3.14 20.31
CA LYS A 12 -60.03 2.21 19.51
C LYS A 12 -59.08 1.46 18.54
N LYS A 13 -58.73 0.19 18.79
CA LYS A 13 -59.39 -1.11 18.46
C LYS A 13 -59.21 -1.57 16.99
N LEU A 14 -58.45 -2.67 16.87
CA LEU A 14 -58.26 -3.71 15.82
C LEU A 14 -59.61 -4.35 15.33
N PRO A 15 -59.72 -5.39 14.43
CA PRO A 15 -58.75 -6.41 13.97
C PRO A 15 -58.96 -6.87 12.47
N PRO A 16 -58.85 -8.17 12.07
CA PRO A 16 -57.66 -8.90 11.60
C PRO A 16 -57.85 -9.54 10.19
N GLY A 17 -56.80 -10.13 9.60
CA GLY A 17 -56.94 -10.94 8.38
C GLY A 17 -55.72 -11.81 8.09
N ALA A 18 -55.94 -13.12 8.05
CA ALA A 18 -54.97 -14.19 7.79
C ALA A 18 -55.00 -14.67 6.32
N GLY A 19 -53.94 -15.36 5.89
CA GLY A 19 -53.84 -16.14 4.65
C GLY A 19 -52.46 -15.93 3.99
N ALA A 20 -51.51 -16.89 4.01
CA ALA A 20 -51.42 -18.09 3.14
C ALA A 20 -51.41 -17.68 1.65
N THR A 21 -50.48 -18.01 0.75
CA THR A 21 -49.61 -19.17 0.43
C THR A 21 -48.53 -18.64 -0.56
N ALA A 22 -47.34 -19.23 -0.80
CA ALA A 22 -46.98 -20.31 -1.74
C ALA A 22 -45.48 -20.09 -2.08
N ALA A 23 -44.54 -21.01 -1.87
CA ALA A 23 -44.14 -22.13 -2.75
C ALA A 23 -43.68 -21.74 -4.18
N ALA A 24 -42.36 -21.84 -4.43
CA ALA A 24 -41.69 -22.30 -5.67
C ALA A 24 -40.20 -21.84 -5.65
N ALA A 25 -39.20 -22.68 -5.39
CA ALA A 25 -38.59 -23.68 -6.26
C ALA A 25 -37.88 -23.11 -7.52
N ALA A 26 -36.54 -23.07 -7.51
CA ALA A 26 -35.71 -23.36 -8.69
C ALA A 26 -34.25 -23.67 -8.29
N ARG A 27 -33.82 -24.87 -8.68
CA ARG A 27 -32.45 -25.41 -8.65
C ARG A 27 -31.65 -24.92 -9.87
N ALA A 28 -30.33 -25.16 -9.81
CA ALA A 28 -29.34 -25.40 -10.89
C ALA A 28 -28.28 -24.29 -11.00
N ARG A 29 -26.99 -24.55 -11.29
CA ARG A 29 -26.15 -25.74 -11.47
C ARG A 29 -24.68 -25.24 -11.47
N ASN A 30 -23.73 -26.11 -11.13
CA ASN A 30 -22.29 -25.96 -11.37
C ASN A 30 -21.98 -25.59 -12.83
N ALA A 31 -20.99 -24.73 -13.06
CA ALA A 31 -20.07 -24.84 -14.20
C ALA A 31 -18.78 -24.03 -13.94
N VAL A 32 -17.66 -24.76 -13.97
CA VAL A 32 -16.29 -24.26 -14.12
C VAL A 32 -16.15 -23.74 -15.55
N GLU A 33 -15.59 -22.54 -15.73
CA GLU A 33 -15.06 -22.11 -17.02
C GLU A 33 -13.75 -21.36 -16.81
N ARG A 34 -12.66 -21.98 -17.30
CA ARG A 34 -11.30 -21.43 -17.35
C ARG A 34 -11.17 -20.58 -18.61
N ALA A 35 -10.84 -19.30 -18.41
CA ALA A 35 -10.07 -18.36 -19.25
C ALA A 35 -10.45 -18.14 -20.73
N PRO A 36 -10.20 -16.92 -21.24
CA PRO A 36 -8.93 -16.75 -21.94
C PRO A 36 -8.11 -15.55 -21.45
N GLN A 37 -6.80 -15.75 -21.45
CA GLN A 37 -5.78 -14.72 -21.32
C GLN A 37 -5.94 -13.70 -22.44
N VAL A 38 -5.94 -12.41 -22.08
CA VAL A 38 -5.57 -11.33 -22.98
C VAL A 38 -4.34 -10.69 -22.34
N LEU A 39 -3.17 -11.13 -22.83
CA LEU A 39 -1.93 -10.40 -22.74
C LEU A 39 -2.00 -9.29 -23.79
N ASP A 40 -1.67 -8.06 -23.42
CA ASP A 40 -1.05 -7.09 -24.32
C ASP A 40 -0.51 -5.87 -23.54
N PRO A 41 0.51 -5.17 -24.07
CA PRO A 41 1.82 -5.13 -23.44
C PRO A 41 2.40 -3.72 -23.39
N GLU A 42 2.54 -3.12 -22.21
CA GLU A 42 3.41 -1.97 -22.00
C GLU A 42 4.22 -2.15 -20.72
N ASN A 43 5.28 -2.94 -20.90
CA ASN A 43 6.64 -2.73 -20.43
C ASN A 43 6.86 -1.65 -19.34
N GLU A 44 6.88 -2.07 -18.07
CA GLU A 44 7.85 -1.56 -17.11
C GLU A 44 8.53 -2.76 -16.46
N SER A 45 9.62 -3.21 -17.09
CA SER A 45 10.71 -3.94 -16.45
C SER A 45 11.34 -3.06 -15.36
N GLY A 46 10.61 -2.90 -14.26
CA GLY A 46 11.19 -2.59 -12.97
C GLY A 46 11.09 -3.86 -12.16
N ASP A 47 12.21 -4.57 -12.00
CA ASP A 47 12.34 -5.60 -10.98
C ASP A 47 12.10 -4.93 -9.63
N ALA A 48 10.83 -4.81 -9.25
CA ALA A 48 10.44 -4.52 -7.89
C ALA A 48 10.99 -5.69 -7.10
N VAL A 49 12.06 -5.43 -6.33
CA VAL A 49 12.53 -6.37 -5.33
C VAL A 49 11.38 -6.54 -4.36
N ASN A 50 10.59 -7.60 -4.54
CA ASN A 50 9.51 -7.94 -3.66
C ASN A 50 10.20 -8.36 -2.36
N LEU A 51 10.33 -7.42 -1.43
CA LEU A 51 10.63 -7.72 -0.04
C LEU A 51 9.38 -8.41 0.50
N GLU A 52 9.22 -9.70 0.18
CA GLU A 52 8.39 -10.58 0.99
C GLU A 52 8.98 -10.52 2.38
N VAL A 53 8.34 -9.72 3.23
CA VAL A 53 8.60 -9.72 4.65
C VAL A 53 8.04 -11.05 5.15
N ASP A 54 8.89 -12.08 5.10
CA ASP A 54 8.63 -13.42 5.62
C ASP A 54 7.85 -13.30 6.92
N GLN A 55 6.59 -13.73 6.87
CA GLN A 55 5.67 -13.94 7.98
C GLN A 55 6.13 -13.22 9.26
N GLU A 56 6.04 -11.88 9.30
CA GLU A 56 6.39 -11.13 10.50
C GLU A 56 5.74 -11.82 11.70
N SER A 57 6.57 -12.14 12.69
CA SER A 57 6.11 -12.78 13.91
C SER A 57 4.91 -11.98 14.45
N THR A 58 4.01 -12.66 15.15
CA THR A 58 2.86 -11.97 15.77
C THR A 58 3.30 -10.73 16.56
N ASP A 59 4.51 -10.76 17.14
CA ASP A 59 5.15 -9.66 17.85
C ASP A 59 5.51 -8.47 16.95
N ALA A 60 6.06 -8.71 15.75
CA ALA A 60 6.39 -7.67 14.78
C ALA A 60 5.15 -6.87 14.34
N LYS A 61 4.07 -7.60 14.00
CA LYS A 61 2.79 -6.97 13.64
C LYS A 61 2.18 -6.21 14.82
N ALA A 62 2.30 -6.76 16.03
CA ALA A 62 1.82 -6.11 17.25
C ALA A 62 2.60 -4.81 17.52
N TRP A 63 3.91 -4.81 17.34
CA TRP A 63 4.76 -3.64 17.52
C TRP A 63 4.41 -2.53 16.53
N ILE A 64 4.22 -2.85 15.24
CA ILE A 64 3.77 -1.87 14.23
C ILE A 64 2.40 -1.31 14.63
N LYS A 65 1.46 -2.18 15.01
CA LYS A 65 0.12 -1.77 15.42
C LYS A 65 0.17 -0.86 16.65
N GLU A 66 1.01 -1.16 17.63
CA GLU A 66 1.18 -0.33 18.82
C GLU A 66 1.69 1.07 18.46
N ASN A 67 2.68 1.18 17.57
CA ASN A 67 3.19 2.48 17.11
C ASN A 67 2.11 3.28 16.35
N VAL A 68 1.32 2.62 15.50
CA VAL A 68 0.17 3.25 14.82
C VAL A 68 -0.87 3.71 15.84
N ASP A 69 -1.26 2.86 16.79
CA ASP A 69 -2.26 3.19 17.81
C ASP A 69 -1.81 4.36 18.70
N GLN A 70 -0.52 4.39 19.09
CA GLN A 70 0.07 5.50 19.85
C GLN A 70 0.02 6.80 19.06
N GLU A 71 0.34 6.76 17.76
CA GLU A 71 0.30 7.95 16.92
C GLU A 71 -1.13 8.46 16.69
N VAL A 72 -2.08 7.55 16.45
CA VAL A 72 -3.50 7.87 16.37
C VAL A 72 -3.98 8.52 17.68
N ALA A 73 -3.58 7.98 18.83
CA ALA A 73 -3.94 8.53 20.13
C ALA A 73 -3.35 9.93 20.34
N ARG A 74 -2.08 10.15 19.96
CA ARG A 74 -1.39 11.45 20.03
C ARG A 74 -2.13 12.51 19.21
N ILE A 75 -2.46 12.21 17.95
CA ILE A 75 -3.14 13.14 17.05
C ILE A 75 -4.58 13.41 17.53
N ARG A 76 -5.29 12.39 18.00
CA ARG A 76 -6.65 12.59 18.55
C ARG A 76 -6.65 13.42 19.82
N ALA A 77 -5.59 13.37 20.63
CA ALA A 77 -5.45 14.21 21.82
C ALA A 77 -5.33 15.71 21.47
N THR A 78 -4.92 16.08 20.25
CA THR A 78 -4.93 17.48 19.78
C THR A 78 -6.30 17.93 19.25
N GLY A 79 -7.32 17.06 19.28
CA GLY A 79 -8.64 17.33 18.73
C GLY A 79 -8.77 17.07 17.22
N THR A 80 -7.74 16.49 16.59
CA THR A 80 -7.72 16.19 15.15
C THR A 80 -8.12 14.74 14.90
N SER A 81 -8.94 14.50 13.88
CA SER A 81 -9.28 13.15 13.42
C SER A 81 -8.22 12.62 12.46
N ILE A 82 -7.97 11.31 12.52
CA ILE A 82 -7.09 10.60 11.59
C ILE A 82 -7.57 9.17 11.36
N GLU A 83 -7.45 8.72 10.11
CA GLU A 83 -7.87 7.40 9.63
C GLU A 83 -6.64 6.50 9.40
N PRO A 84 -6.36 5.51 10.27
CA PRO A 84 -5.29 4.54 10.02
C PRO A 84 -5.68 3.58 8.90
N LEU A 85 -4.81 3.39 7.91
CA LEU A 85 -5.02 2.46 6.80
C LEU A 85 -4.23 1.16 6.98
N ALA A 86 -4.85 0.04 6.62
CA ALA A 86 -4.18 -1.25 6.59
C ALA A 86 -3.25 -1.37 5.37
N VAL A 87 -2.02 -1.85 5.60
CA VAL A 87 -1.02 -2.05 4.55
C VAL A 87 -0.94 -3.52 4.18
N LYS A 88 -0.89 -3.81 2.88
CA LYS A 88 -0.64 -5.14 2.32
C LYS A 88 0.84 -5.41 2.15
N ASN A 89 1.60 -4.45 1.63
CA ASN A 89 3.00 -4.63 1.27
C ASN A 89 3.79 -3.32 1.33
N PHE A 90 5.08 -3.45 1.64
CA PHE A 90 6.08 -2.39 1.59
C PHE A 90 7.19 -2.80 0.64
N GLY A 91 7.74 -1.86 -0.10
CA GLY A 91 8.89 -2.13 -0.95
C GLY A 91 9.68 -0.90 -1.30
N ILE A 92 10.84 -1.14 -1.90
CA ILE A 92 11.66 -0.12 -2.53
C ILE A 92 11.75 -0.46 -4.01
N VAL A 93 11.37 0.48 -4.86
CA VAL A 93 11.61 0.41 -6.31
C VAL A 93 12.83 1.26 -6.61
N VAL A 94 13.74 0.77 -7.44
CA VAL A 94 14.94 1.52 -7.80
C VAL A 94 14.71 2.26 -9.11
N ASP A 95 14.87 3.58 -9.09
CA ASP A 95 14.94 4.39 -10.29
C ASP A 95 16.39 4.49 -10.74
N LEU A 96 16.70 3.75 -11.81
CA LEU A 96 18.01 3.73 -12.48
C LEU A 96 18.09 4.72 -13.66
N SER A 97 17.00 5.41 -13.99
CA SER A 97 16.99 6.36 -15.12
C SER A 97 17.83 7.61 -14.87
N ARG A 98 18.15 7.88 -13.60
CA ARG A 98 18.92 9.04 -13.14
C ARG A 98 20.41 8.70 -13.07
N LYS A 99 21.26 9.74 -13.19
CA LYS A 99 22.72 9.64 -12.99
C LYS A 99 23.14 8.95 -11.69
N LYS A 100 22.29 8.96 -10.66
CA LYS A 100 22.47 8.26 -9.40
C LYS A 100 21.20 7.46 -9.12
N ALA A 101 21.35 6.18 -8.81
CA ALA A 101 20.24 5.33 -8.41
C ALA A 101 19.52 5.93 -7.20
N SER A 102 18.20 6.04 -7.29
CA SER A 102 17.35 6.57 -6.22
C SER A 102 16.25 5.58 -5.85
N ALA A 103 15.94 5.51 -4.56
CA ALA A 103 14.85 4.68 -4.05
C ALA A 103 13.50 5.41 -4.20
N ILE A 104 12.50 4.69 -4.67
CA ILE A 104 11.08 5.06 -4.62
C ILE A 104 10.39 4.15 -3.61
N ASN A 105 9.83 4.74 -2.58
CA ASN A 105 9.17 4.05 -1.47
C ASN A 105 7.78 3.60 -1.91
N ARG A 106 7.57 2.28 -2.00
CA ARG A 106 6.32 1.71 -2.48
C ARG A 106 5.48 1.19 -1.33
N ILE A 107 4.21 1.59 -1.28
CA ILE A 107 3.23 1.07 -0.33
C ILE A 107 2.00 0.56 -1.08
N GLU A 108 1.63 -0.70 -0.82
CA GLU A 108 0.34 -1.24 -1.23
C GLU A 108 -0.65 -1.17 -0.06
N ILE A 109 -1.73 -0.41 -0.21
CA ILE A 109 -2.63 -0.08 0.87
C ILE A 109 -4.00 -0.71 0.59
N ASP A 110 -4.60 -1.33 1.61
CA ASP A 110 -5.92 -1.95 1.52
C ASP A 110 -7.05 -0.92 1.60
N THR A 111 -7.11 -0.07 0.59
CA THR A 111 -8.15 0.94 0.46
C THR A 111 -8.58 1.07 -1.00
N ARG A 112 -9.78 1.58 -1.24
CA ARG A 112 -10.24 1.97 -2.58
C ARG A 112 -9.99 3.45 -2.88
N PHE A 113 -9.37 4.18 -1.95
CA PHE A 113 -9.03 5.59 -2.11
C PHE A 113 -8.18 5.83 -3.37
N ASP A 114 -8.44 6.93 -4.08
CA ASP A 114 -7.65 7.35 -5.23
C ASP A 114 -6.49 8.23 -4.76
N PHE A 115 -5.30 7.64 -4.64
CA PHE A 115 -4.11 8.35 -4.15
C PHE A 115 -3.65 9.50 -5.05
N LYS A 116 -4.13 9.61 -6.30
CA LYS A 116 -3.87 10.82 -7.12
C LYS A 116 -4.41 12.10 -6.50
N LYS A 117 -5.36 11.98 -5.56
CA LYS A 117 -5.89 13.11 -4.81
C LYS A 117 -4.99 13.57 -3.67
N VAL A 118 -3.99 12.79 -3.26
CA VAL A 118 -3.04 13.19 -2.22
C VAL A 118 -2.26 14.42 -2.69
N GLN A 119 -2.42 15.52 -1.98
CA GLN A 119 -1.74 16.79 -2.22
C GLN A 119 -0.44 16.90 -1.42
N GLN A 120 -0.39 16.30 -0.24
CA GLN A 120 0.78 16.39 0.65
C GLN A 120 1.02 15.07 1.38
N ILE A 121 2.30 14.73 1.52
CA ILE A 121 2.79 13.63 2.34
C ILE A 121 3.68 14.22 3.43
N MET A 122 3.46 13.84 4.67
CA MET A 122 4.38 14.10 5.78
C MET A 122 4.88 12.77 6.33
N VAL A 123 6.15 12.72 6.71
CA VAL A 123 6.82 11.51 7.19
C VAL A 123 7.44 11.81 8.55
N SER A 124 7.18 10.97 9.54
CA SER A 124 7.78 11.12 10.86
C SER A 124 9.29 10.85 10.82
N ALA A 125 9.98 11.22 11.89
CA ALA A 125 11.33 10.72 12.12
C ALA A 125 11.35 9.18 12.14
N GLY A 126 12.45 8.61 11.65
CA GLY A 126 12.71 7.18 11.64
C GLY A 126 12.92 6.63 13.04
N VAL A 127 12.27 5.50 13.34
CA VAL A 127 12.43 4.73 14.57
C VAL A 127 13.07 3.38 14.21
N PRO A 128 14.19 2.98 14.83
CA PRO A 128 14.80 1.68 14.57
C PRO A 128 13.82 0.54 14.79
N TYR A 129 13.71 -0.36 13.81
CA TYR A 129 12.81 -1.49 13.87
C TYR A 129 13.44 -2.65 14.66
N PRO A 130 12.86 -3.08 15.80
CA PRO A 130 13.54 -4.01 16.70
C PRO A 130 13.64 -5.44 16.15
N HIS A 131 12.86 -5.79 15.13
CA HIS A 131 12.79 -7.15 14.61
C HIS A 131 13.68 -7.39 13.38
N LYS A 132 14.29 -6.34 12.81
CA LYS A 132 15.19 -6.48 11.66
C LYS A 132 16.25 -5.39 11.66
N GLU A 133 17.51 -5.79 11.63
CA GLU A 133 18.62 -4.83 11.57
C GLU A 133 18.59 -3.99 10.30
N ASN A 134 19.06 -2.74 10.43
CA ASN A 134 19.11 -1.75 9.36
C ASN A 134 17.72 -1.37 8.80
N PHE A 135 16.63 -1.74 9.49
CA PHE A 135 15.30 -1.27 9.15
C PHE A 135 14.88 -0.15 10.07
N GLU A 136 14.19 0.83 9.51
CA GLU A 136 13.52 1.89 10.24
C GLU A 136 12.04 1.91 9.91
N TYR A 137 11.26 2.29 10.93
CA TYR A 137 9.84 2.54 10.91
C TYR A 137 9.57 4.03 10.81
N VAL A 138 8.60 4.42 9.98
CA VAL A 138 8.05 5.78 9.95
C VAL A 138 6.53 5.74 9.89
N ASN A 139 5.90 6.76 10.46
CA ASN A 139 4.51 7.10 10.22
C ASN A 139 4.41 8.00 8.98
N VAL A 140 3.58 7.64 8.02
CA VAL A 140 3.32 8.41 6.81
C VAL A 140 1.90 8.98 6.88
N LEU A 141 1.80 10.30 6.87
CA LEU A 141 0.54 11.03 6.81
C LEU A 141 0.24 11.43 5.37
N LEU A 142 -0.96 11.12 4.92
CA LEU A 142 -1.46 11.48 3.58
C LEU A 142 -2.59 12.49 3.71
N PHE A 143 -2.44 13.63 3.04
CA PHE A 143 -3.44 14.70 3.00
C PHE A 143 -3.94 14.85 1.56
N ALA A 144 -5.24 14.67 1.34
CA ALA A 144 -5.85 14.74 0.03
C ALA A 144 -6.47 16.11 -0.25
N ASP A 145 -7.39 16.54 0.59
CA ASP A 145 -7.88 17.91 0.61
C ASP A 145 -8.10 18.36 2.06
N SER A 146 -8.45 19.63 2.26
CA SER A 146 -8.66 20.20 3.60
C SER A 146 -9.96 19.74 4.27
N THR A 147 -10.81 18.97 3.59
CA THR A 147 -12.12 18.52 4.07
C THR A 147 -12.15 17.02 4.37
N GLU A 148 -11.27 16.25 3.75
CA GLU A 148 -11.08 14.83 3.99
C GLU A 148 -10.25 14.62 5.26
N THR A 149 -10.58 13.55 5.99
CA THR A 149 -9.81 13.16 7.17
C THR A 149 -8.43 12.68 6.71
N PRO A 150 -7.32 13.20 7.29
CA PRO A 150 -5.99 12.71 6.98
C PRO A 150 -5.89 11.20 7.20
N MET A 151 -5.05 10.54 6.41
CA MET A 151 -4.82 9.10 6.51
C MET A 151 -3.43 8.82 7.09
N LEU A 152 -3.33 7.84 7.98
CA LEU A 152 -2.07 7.37 8.57
C LEU A 152 -1.71 6.00 8.02
N VAL A 153 -0.47 5.86 7.58
CA VAL A 153 0.05 4.61 7.02
C VAL A 153 1.41 4.31 7.66
N PRO A 154 1.61 3.14 8.29
CA PRO A 154 2.94 2.73 8.72
C PRO A 154 3.83 2.45 7.51
N TYR A 155 5.14 2.64 7.61
CA TYR A 155 6.09 2.23 6.57
C TYR A 155 7.39 1.71 7.18
N LEU A 156 7.90 0.62 6.63
CA LEU A 156 9.19 0.02 7.00
C LEU A 156 10.11 0.02 5.78
N TYR A 157 11.36 0.42 5.98
CA TYR A 157 12.35 0.49 4.90
C TYR A 157 13.75 0.10 5.37
N ASP A 158 14.52 -0.45 4.43
CA ASP A 158 15.93 -0.78 4.63
C ASP A 158 16.78 0.50 4.44
N THR A 159 17.46 0.90 5.52
CA THR A 159 18.36 2.06 5.55
C THR A 159 19.68 1.83 4.80
N LYS A 160 20.01 0.57 4.48
CA LYS A 160 21.23 0.15 3.79
C LYS A 160 20.93 -0.62 2.51
N PHE A 161 19.80 -0.33 1.87
CA PHE A 161 19.38 -1.02 0.65
C PHE A 161 20.44 -0.96 -0.46
N ARG A 162 20.69 -2.11 -1.09
CA ARG A 162 21.62 -2.29 -2.22
C ARG A 162 20.95 -3.08 -3.33
N THR A 163 21.27 -2.73 -4.57
CA THR A 163 20.81 -3.47 -5.75
C THR A 163 21.98 -3.78 -6.69
N GLN A 164 21.75 -4.63 -7.67
CA GLN A 164 22.63 -4.83 -8.82
C GLN A 164 21.96 -4.27 -10.07
N GLU A 165 22.76 -3.82 -11.03
CA GLU A 165 22.25 -3.36 -12.32
C GLU A 165 21.61 -4.54 -13.09
N PRO A 166 20.41 -4.35 -13.67
CA PRO A 166 19.79 -5.37 -14.52
C PRO A 166 20.73 -5.76 -15.66
N LEU A 167 20.70 -7.01 -16.10
CA LEU A 167 21.31 -7.35 -17.39
C LEU A 167 20.50 -6.65 -18.46
N GLU A 168 21.13 -5.81 -19.26
CA GLU A 168 20.64 -5.58 -20.62
C GLU A 168 20.66 -6.95 -21.30
N THR A 169 19.50 -7.60 -21.34
CA THR A 169 19.34 -8.77 -22.19
C THR A 169 19.27 -8.19 -23.59
N GLU A 170 20.35 -8.29 -24.35
CA GLU A 170 20.36 -7.92 -25.76
C GLU A 170 19.18 -8.63 -26.42
N GLU A 171 18.13 -7.89 -26.77
CA GLU A 171 17.05 -8.41 -27.60
C GLU A 171 17.70 -8.91 -28.89
N GLU A 172 17.54 -10.21 -29.17
CA GLU A 172 18.10 -10.91 -30.32
C GLU A 172 17.74 -10.19 -31.63
N ASN A 173 18.62 -9.32 -32.11
CA ASN A 173 18.64 -8.96 -33.52
C ASN A 173 19.63 -9.89 -34.23
N THR A 174 19.15 -11.10 -34.54
CA THR A 174 19.88 -12.04 -35.39
C THR A 174 20.04 -11.43 -36.78
N THR A 175 21.18 -10.78 -37.03
CA THR A 175 21.78 -10.74 -38.36
C THR A 175 23.16 -11.39 -38.31
N VAL A 176 23.31 -12.37 -39.18
CA VAL A 176 24.42 -13.31 -39.33
C VAL A 176 25.71 -12.56 -39.67
N ALA A 177 26.80 -12.75 -38.90
CA ALA A 177 28.17 -12.77 -39.43
C ALA A 177 29.25 -13.03 -38.35
N THR A 178 29.85 -14.22 -38.45
CA THR A 178 31.29 -14.49 -38.36
C THR A 178 31.99 -14.54 -37.00
N ALA A 179 32.51 -15.74 -36.75
CA ALA A 179 33.38 -16.13 -35.66
C ALA A 179 34.62 -15.24 -35.49
N SER A 180 34.89 -14.86 -34.24
CA SER A 180 36.25 -14.89 -33.69
C SER A 180 36.15 -15.20 -32.21
N GLY A 181 36.74 -16.34 -31.84
CA GLY A 181 36.70 -16.87 -30.49
C GLY A 181 37.36 -15.92 -29.50
N THR A 182 36.60 -15.56 -28.47
CA THR A 182 37.15 -15.13 -27.19
C THR A 182 36.46 -15.97 -26.14
N GLU A 183 37.26 -16.70 -25.38
CA GLU A 183 36.86 -17.64 -24.35
C GLU A 183 35.88 -16.96 -23.37
N SER A 184 34.66 -17.49 -23.31
CA SER A 184 33.64 -17.10 -22.35
C SER A 184 34.10 -17.49 -20.94
N ASN A 185 34.83 -16.58 -20.29
CA ASN A 185 35.01 -16.64 -18.84
C ASN A 185 33.64 -16.37 -18.20
N ASN A 186 33.04 -17.44 -17.66
CA ASN A 186 31.83 -17.40 -16.85
C ASN A 186 32.08 -16.61 -15.56
N ASN A 187 32.05 -15.27 -15.65
CA ASN A 187 32.20 -14.35 -14.52
C ASN A 187 30.94 -13.48 -14.40
N THR A 188 29.77 -14.11 -14.38
CA THR A 188 28.47 -13.46 -14.18
C THR A 188 28.28 -12.91 -12.75
N ASP A 189 29.21 -13.21 -11.83
CA ASP A 189 29.11 -12.91 -10.39
C ASP A 189 29.87 -11.64 -9.94
N GLN A 190 30.48 -10.88 -10.84
CA GLN A 190 31.24 -9.66 -10.48
C GLN A 190 30.53 -8.35 -10.82
N ARG A 191 29.20 -8.28 -10.69
CA ARG A 191 28.52 -6.99 -10.82
C ARG A 191 28.75 -6.14 -9.56
N PRO A 192 29.12 -4.86 -9.72
CA PRO A 192 29.27 -3.98 -8.58
C PRO A 192 27.89 -3.77 -7.93
N TRP A 193 27.84 -3.95 -6.61
CA TRP A 193 26.67 -3.57 -5.83
C TRP A 193 26.51 -2.05 -5.83
N ILE A 194 25.30 -1.59 -6.13
CA ILE A 194 24.92 -0.17 -6.12
C ILE A 194 24.23 0.11 -4.79
N ASN A 195 24.81 1.02 -4.01
CA ASN A 195 24.13 1.58 -2.84
C ASN A 195 23.03 2.53 -3.33
N VAL A 196 21.78 2.25 -2.97
CA VAL A 196 20.65 3.10 -3.33
C VAL A 196 20.33 3.99 -2.14
N LYS A 197 20.46 5.31 -2.32
CA LYS A 197 20.12 6.25 -1.26
C LYS A 197 18.59 6.39 -1.18
N ASN A 198 18.03 6.12 0.00
CA ASN A 198 16.64 6.40 0.30
C ASN A 198 16.53 7.64 1.18
N ASN A 199 16.02 8.73 0.61
CA ASN A 199 15.78 9.97 1.35
C ASN A 199 14.31 10.13 1.77
N LEU A 200 13.47 9.11 1.55
CA LEU A 200 12.01 9.17 1.77
C LEU A 200 11.31 10.29 0.98
N THR A 201 11.90 10.74 -0.12
CA THR A 201 11.38 11.83 -0.96
C THR A 201 10.39 11.36 -2.01
N ASP A 202 10.63 10.18 -2.59
CA ASP A 202 9.83 9.65 -3.68
C ASP A 202 8.97 8.49 -3.19
N TRP A 203 7.67 8.55 -3.50
CA TRP A 203 6.67 7.59 -3.04
C TRP A 203 5.83 7.06 -4.21
N LEU A 204 5.52 5.76 -4.17
CA LEU A 204 4.61 5.07 -5.07
C LEU A 204 3.51 4.41 -4.25
N LEU A 205 2.34 5.05 -4.22
CA LEU A 205 1.17 4.56 -3.50
C LEU A 205 0.33 3.71 -4.44
N VAL A 206 -0.07 2.52 -3.97
CA VAL A 206 -0.89 1.58 -4.73
C VAL A 206 -2.10 1.21 -3.89
N ASN A 207 -3.31 1.37 -4.43
CA ASN A 207 -4.54 1.03 -3.73
C ASN A 207 -4.98 -0.43 -4.01
N ALA A 208 -6.06 -0.88 -3.36
CA ALA A 208 -6.61 -2.23 -3.53
C ALA A 208 -7.15 -2.53 -4.94
N LEU A 209 -7.31 -1.51 -5.78
CA LEU A 209 -7.69 -1.61 -7.19
C LEU A 209 -6.46 -1.63 -8.12
N HIS A 210 -5.25 -1.71 -7.56
CA HIS A 210 -3.97 -1.62 -8.27
C HIS A 210 -3.73 -0.30 -9.00
N MET A 211 -4.49 0.76 -8.65
CA MET A 211 -4.22 2.10 -9.15
C MET A 211 -2.96 2.65 -8.47
N ARG A 212 -2.05 3.20 -9.29
CA ARG A 212 -0.77 3.74 -8.85
C ARG A 212 -0.79 5.27 -8.86
N ALA A 213 -0.20 5.88 -7.84
CA ALA A 213 0.06 7.31 -7.77
C ALA A 213 1.50 7.55 -7.29
N LYS A 214 2.26 8.34 -8.06
CA LYS A 214 3.63 8.73 -7.72
C LYS A 214 3.60 10.12 -7.10
N HIS A 215 4.27 10.27 -5.96
CA HIS A 215 4.39 11.53 -5.23
C HIS A 215 5.85 11.84 -4.96
N HIS A 216 6.16 13.14 -4.89
CA HIS A 216 7.47 13.66 -4.52
C HIS A 216 7.30 14.65 -3.36
N ILE A 217 8.17 14.56 -2.37
CA ILE A 217 8.22 15.49 -1.23
C ILE A 217 9.36 16.46 -1.47
N ASP A 218 9.02 17.73 -1.72
CA ASP A 218 10.01 18.80 -1.88
C ASP A 218 10.58 19.26 -0.53
N GLU A 219 9.77 19.19 0.54
CA GLU A 219 10.14 19.67 1.88
C GLU A 219 9.51 18.81 2.98
N PHE A 220 10.35 18.41 3.94
CA PHE A 220 9.90 17.72 5.15
C PHE A 220 9.40 18.72 6.17
N HIS A 221 8.22 18.45 6.71
CA HIS A 221 7.62 19.21 7.78
C HIS A 221 7.61 18.35 9.05
N ASP A 222 7.96 18.95 10.19
CA ASP A 222 7.89 18.28 11.48
C ASP A 222 6.43 18.00 11.88
N ILE A 223 6.16 16.80 12.42
CA ILE A 223 4.82 16.28 12.81
C ILE A 223 4.68 16.19 14.34
#